data_AF-A0AAU7E5B2-F1
#
_entry.id   AF-A0AAU7E5B2-F1
#
_cell.length_a   1.000
_cell.length_b   1.000
_cell.length_c   1.000
_cell.angle_alpha   90.00
_cell.angle_beta   90.00
_cell.angle_gamma   90.00
#
_symmetry.space_group_name_H-M   'P 1'
#
loop_
_entity.id
_entity.type
_entity.pdbx_description
1 polymer ?
#
loop_
_entity_poly.entity_id
_entity_poly.type
_entity_poly.pdbx_seq_one_letter_code
_entity_poly.pdbx_strand_id
1 'polypeptide(L)'
;MNLQKISVIIIVKNAQDTLRECLNSLKDFGEIVLLNNESTDDTLKIAHEFDKEFSNLYIYESKFIGFGALKNLALSYAKNEWILSIDADEILEDEAKEELKKLDLNKFNILALPRKNLYKGEWIKGCGWWPDFVLRVFNKNYTKFNDNLVHESLILPSGTQKIYLKNGLKHYAFNDISHLISKMQYYSSLWAKQNLHKNSGIFKANIRAFWTFFRNYFFKKGIFYGYKGFIISVCNALGAFFKYMKLYELKYEKPKTCALIITTYNEPKRLALVLDSVKNLSLLPNEVIIADDGSKEETRNLIKEYQKNFPCILKHSWIEDKGFRAAKSRNEAIKIAQSEYIILIDGDMILEKDFIKDHLNFSQKGVILQGSRTILEKSESEEILKKDDFKLAFNKKGLKNKKNDFLASLIYKFSKIDKKFFKKSELVKGSKTCNMSFYKSDFEAIDGFNENFVGWGREDSEFVARFLFNNGLFRRLKFNALAYHIYHEENSKNMLESNHQIYLETIKNQKISWKG
;
A
#
# COMPACT_ATOMS: atom_id res chain seq x y z
N MET A 1 -27.20 35.07 -11.21
CA MET A 1 -27.62 33.81 -11.85
C MET A 1 -29.01 33.38 -11.35
N ASN A 2 -29.84 32.78 -12.21
CA ASN A 2 -31.15 32.28 -11.78
C ASN A 2 -31.00 30.93 -11.04
N LEU A 3 -31.42 30.85 -9.76
CA LEU A 3 -31.35 29.62 -8.95
C LEU A 3 -32.18 28.48 -9.55
N GLN A 4 -33.22 28.79 -10.34
CA GLN A 4 -34.04 27.81 -11.06
C GLN A 4 -33.27 27.07 -12.17
N LYS A 5 -32.08 27.55 -12.55
CA LYS A 5 -31.18 26.88 -13.50
C LYS A 5 -30.09 26.06 -12.81
N ILE A 6 -30.21 25.81 -11.50
CA ILE A 6 -29.25 25.03 -10.72
C ILE A 6 -29.95 23.77 -10.20
N SER A 7 -29.31 22.63 -10.44
CA SER A 7 -29.67 21.36 -9.82
C SER A 7 -28.80 21.16 -8.58
N VAL A 8 -29.42 20.94 -7.44
CA VAL A 8 -28.73 20.58 -6.19
C VAL A 8 -28.58 19.07 -6.16
N ILE A 9 -27.40 18.56 -5.83
CA ILE A 9 -27.18 17.13 -5.63
C ILE A 9 -26.76 16.88 -4.17
N ILE A 10 -27.45 15.93 -3.53
CA ILE A 10 -27.23 15.54 -2.13
C ILE A 10 -27.02 14.04 -2.10
N ILE A 11 -25.94 13.60 -1.45
CA ILE A 11 -25.79 12.21 -1.03
C ILE A 11 -26.16 12.12 0.44
N VAL A 12 -26.98 11.14 0.83
CA VAL A 12 -27.47 11.05 2.20
C VAL A 12 -27.37 9.64 2.76
N LYS A 13 -26.93 9.53 4.01
CA LYS A 13 -26.95 8.33 4.82
C LYS A 13 -27.10 8.71 6.29
N ASN A 14 -28.17 8.26 6.93
CA ASN A 14 -28.42 8.47 8.36
C ASN A 14 -28.28 9.94 8.82
N ALA A 15 -29.06 10.83 8.21
CA ALA A 15 -29.03 12.28 8.43
C ALA A 15 -30.36 12.83 8.99
N GLN A 16 -31.10 12.03 9.76
CA GLN A 16 -32.41 12.42 10.27
C GLN A 16 -32.41 13.76 11.06
N ASP A 17 -31.30 14.07 11.73
CA ASP A 17 -31.17 15.26 12.58
C ASP A 17 -30.93 16.54 11.78
N THR A 18 -30.41 16.46 10.55
CA THR A 18 -29.96 17.62 9.76
C THR A 18 -30.71 17.77 8.44
N LEU A 19 -31.29 16.70 7.90
CA LEU A 19 -31.87 16.69 6.56
C LEU A 19 -33.00 17.71 6.40
N ARG A 20 -33.83 17.91 7.43
CA ARG A 20 -34.93 18.88 7.38
C ARG A 20 -34.44 20.31 7.16
N GLU A 21 -33.43 20.73 7.91
CA GLU A 21 -32.87 22.08 7.76
C GLU A 21 -32.10 22.22 6.43
N CYS A 22 -31.39 21.17 6.02
CA CYS A 22 -30.70 21.11 4.73
C CYS A 22 -31.68 21.34 3.57
N LEU A 23 -32.75 20.53 3.45
CA LEU A 23 -33.74 20.63 2.37
C LEU A 23 -34.45 21.99 2.37
N ASN A 24 -34.84 22.49 3.55
CA ASN A 24 -35.46 23.81 3.68
C ASN A 24 -34.59 24.95 3.12
N SER A 25 -33.27 24.86 3.27
CA SER A 25 -32.34 25.87 2.74
C SER A 25 -32.22 25.88 1.21
N LEU A 26 -32.71 24.82 0.55
CA LEU A 26 -32.53 24.53 -0.87
C LEU A 26 -33.82 24.64 -1.70
N LYS A 27 -34.95 24.97 -1.07
CA LYS A 27 -36.27 25.03 -1.73
C LYS A 27 -36.34 25.95 -2.96
N ASP A 28 -35.53 26.99 -2.99
CA ASP A 28 -35.54 28.04 -4.04
C ASP A 28 -34.82 27.62 -5.34
N PHE A 29 -34.22 26.42 -5.37
CA PHE A 29 -33.46 25.91 -6.52
C PHE A 29 -34.36 25.19 -7.54
N GLY A 30 -33.90 25.04 -8.77
CA GLY A 30 -34.71 24.45 -9.85
C GLY A 30 -34.97 22.96 -9.69
N GLU A 31 -34.02 22.24 -9.10
CA GLU A 31 -34.08 20.80 -8.89
C GLU A 31 -33.25 20.40 -7.68
N ILE A 32 -33.71 19.44 -6.91
CA ILE A 32 -32.99 18.81 -5.82
C ILE A 32 -32.97 17.30 -6.07
N VAL A 33 -31.80 16.75 -6.36
CA VAL A 33 -31.55 15.32 -6.48
C VAL A 33 -31.00 14.81 -5.16
N LEU A 34 -31.77 14.00 -4.46
CA LEU A 34 -31.38 13.36 -3.21
C LEU A 34 -31.11 11.87 -3.47
N LEU A 35 -29.85 11.46 -3.33
CA LEU A 35 -29.42 10.07 -3.49
C LEU A 35 -29.19 9.44 -2.12
N ASN A 36 -30.13 8.59 -1.70
CA ASN A 36 -30.05 7.83 -0.46
C ASN A 36 -29.11 6.63 -0.61
N ASN A 37 -28.22 6.46 0.38
CA ASN A 37 -27.24 5.39 0.46
C ASN A 37 -27.52 4.45 1.64
N GLU A 38 -28.60 3.66 1.53
CA GLU A 38 -28.94 2.61 2.50
C GLU A 38 -29.06 3.18 3.93
N SER A 39 -29.79 4.29 4.09
CA SER A 39 -30.14 4.82 5.42
C SER A 39 -30.99 3.81 6.20
N THR A 40 -30.72 3.70 7.49
CA THR A 40 -31.38 2.78 8.42
C THR A 40 -32.21 3.49 9.49
N ASP A 41 -32.22 4.81 9.46
CA ASP A 41 -32.92 5.69 10.40
C ASP A 41 -34.09 6.42 9.70
N ASP A 42 -34.67 7.44 10.33
CA ASP A 42 -35.83 8.15 9.79
C ASP A 42 -35.53 9.07 8.58
N THR A 43 -34.30 9.05 8.05
CA THR A 43 -33.87 9.89 6.91
C THR A 43 -34.80 9.78 5.69
N LEU A 44 -35.14 8.56 5.26
CA LEU A 44 -36.00 8.36 4.08
C LEU A 44 -37.43 8.84 4.33
N LYS A 45 -37.94 8.60 5.55
CA LYS A 45 -39.26 9.08 5.95
C LYS A 45 -39.32 10.61 5.87
N ILE A 46 -38.29 11.29 6.36
CA ILE A 46 -38.16 12.75 6.27
C ILE A 46 -38.12 13.19 4.80
N ALA A 47 -37.32 12.54 3.95
CA ALA A 47 -37.23 12.90 2.54
C ALA A 47 -38.61 12.80 1.83
N HIS A 48 -39.37 11.74 2.09
CA HIS A 48 -40.72 11.56 1.51
C HIS A 48 -41.78 12.51 2.08
N GLU A 49 -41.63 13.00 3.31
CA GLU A 49 -42.48 14.08 3.81
C GLU A 49 -42.26 15.37 3.02
N PHE A 50 -41.01 15.70 2.72
CA PHE A 50 -40.65 16.87 1.91
C PHE A 50 -41.06 16.73 0.44
N ASP A 51 -41.00 15.53 -0.13
CA ASP A 51 -41.42 15.26 -1.52
C ASP A 51 -42.88 15.67 -1.79
N LYS A 52 -43.73 15.63 -0.76
CA LYS A 52 -45.13 16.09 -0.84
C LYS A 52 -45.27 17.61 -0.88
N GLU A 53 -44.29 18.34 -0.33
CA GLU A 53 -44.29 19.79 -0.23
C GLU A 53 -43.46 20.45 -1.34
N PHE A 54 -42.41 19.77 -1.82
CA PHE A 54 -41.37 20.31 -2.69
C PHE A 54 -41.45 19.63 -4.06
N SER A 55 -42.14 20.26 -5.01
CA SER A 55 -42.32 19.71 -6.37
C SER A 55 -41.03 19.57 -7.18
N ASN A 56 -39.91 20.07 -6.67
CA ASN A 56 -38.58 20.05 -7.27
C ASN A 56 -37.63 19.01 -6.63
N LEU A 57 -38.08 18.22 -5.65
CA LEU A 57 -37.30 17.15 -5.02
C LEU A 57 -37.47 15.83 -5.80
N TYR A 58 -36.36 15.13 -6.02
CA TYR A 58 -36.32 13.82 -6.66
C TYR A 58 -35.44 12.88 -5.83
N ILE A 59 -36.02 11.79 -5.35
CA ILE A 59 -35.37 10.84 -4.46
C ILE A 59 -34.95 9.60 -5.25
N TYR A 60 -33.68 9.21 -5.10
CA TYR A 60 -33.09 8.03 -5.71
C TYR A 60 -32.39 7.18 -4.65
N GLU A 61 -32.18 5.90 -4.93
CA GLU A 61 -31.49 4.96 -4.04
C GLU A 61 -30.31 4.28 -4.73
N SER A 62 -29.22 4.07 -4.00
CA SER A 62 -28.07 3.31 -4.48
C SER A 62 -27.26 2.70 -3.35
N LYS A 63 -26.70 1.51 -3.58
CA LYS A 63 -25.73 0.88 -2.68
C LYS A 63 -24.45 1.71 -2.57
N PHE A 64 -23.68 1.52 -1.50
CA PHE A 64 -22.40 2.25 -1.38
C PHE A 64 -21.37 1.78 -2.43
N ILE A 65 -21.11 2.65 -3.40
CA ILE A 65 -20.13 2.46 -4.47
C ILE A 65 -18.90 3.39 -4.34
N GLY A 66 -18.78 4.11 -3.22
CA GLY A 66 -17.75 5.13 -2.98
C GLY A 66 -18.29 6.56 -3.08
N PHE A 67 -17.74 7.51 -2.31
CA PHE A 67 -18.27 8.89 -2.25
C PHE A 67 -18.22 9.62 -3.59
N GLY A 68 -17.08 9.55 -4.31
CA GLY A 68 -16.94 10.18 -5.62
C GLY A 68 -17.89 9.58 -6.68
N ALA A 69 -18.00 8.25 -6.69
CA ALA A 69 -18.91 7.52 -7.58
C ALA A 69 -20.39 7.84 -7.28
N LEU A 70 -20.78 7.93 -6.00
CA LEU A 70 -22.14 8.34 -5.61
C LEU A 70 -22.44 9.79 -6.02
N LYS A 71 -21.51 10.73 -5.82
CA LYS A 71 -21.71 12.12 -6.27
C LYS A 71 -21.82 12.21 -7.79
N ASN A 72 -21.04 11.42 -8.54
CA ASN A 72 -21.17 11.32 -9.99
C ASN A 72 -22.48 10.65 -10.44
N LEU A 73 -22.99 9.67 -9.68
CA LEU A 73 -24.30 9.08 -9.94
C LEU A 73 -25.42 10.10 -9.73
N ALA A 74 -25.41 10.83 -8.61
CA ALA A 74 -26.36 11.92 -8.36
C ALA A 74 -26.26 13.03 -9.44
N LEU A 75 -25.04 13.36 -9.85
CA LEU A 75 -24.77 14.30 -10.95
C LEU A 75 -25.42 13.85 -12.28
N SER A 76 -25.48 12.54 -12.54
CA SER A 76 -26.08 12.01 -13.78
C SER A 76 -27.60 12.17 -13.85
N TYR A 77 -28.27 12.27 -12.69
CA TYR A 77 -29.71 12.52 -12.61
C TYR A 77 -30.07 14.00 -12.73
N ALA A 78 -29.10 14.91 -12.54
CA ALA A 78 -29.37 16.34 -12.62
C ALA A 78 -29.75 16.76 -14.03
N LYS A 79 -30.85 17.52 -14.18
CA LYS A 79 -31.34 18.07 -15.44
C LYS A 79 -30.61 19.35 -15.84
N ASN A 80 -30.33 20.24 -14.89
CA ASN A 80 -29.67 21.51 -15.17
C ASN A 80 -28.16 21.33 -15.39
N GLU A 81 -27.53 22.28 -16.10
CA GLU A 81 -26.08 22.26 -16.33
C GLU A 81 -25.27 22.69 -15.11
N TRP A 82 -25.82 23.64 -14.34
CA TRP A 82 -25.18 24.13 -13.13
C TRP A 82 -25.59 23.30 -11.93
N ILE A 83 -24.60 22.95 -11.13
CA ILE A 83 -24.73 22.01 -10.03
C ILE A 83 -24.30 22.68 -8.75
N LEU A 84 -25.09 22.55 -7.70
CA LEU A 84 -24.68 22.76 -6.32
C LEU A 84 -24.58 21.38 -5.65
N SER A 85 -23.37 20.93 -5.31
CA SER A 85 -23.20 19.68 -4.56
C SER A 85 -23.09 19.99 -3.08
N ILE A 86 -24.08 19.63 -2.27
CA ILE A 86 -24.13 19.93 -0.83
C ILE A 86 -24.32 18.63 -0.03
N ASP A 87 -23.70 18.55 1.15
CA ASP A 87 -23.81 17.37 2.00
C ASP A 87 -25.04 17.50 2.94
N ALA A 88 -25.65 16.39 3.37
CA ALA A 88 -26.91 16.40 4.13
C ALA A 88 -26.81 17.00 5.55
N ASP A 89 -25.59 17.25 6.04
CA ASP A 89 -25.25 17.94 7.29
C ASP A 89 -24.85 19.42 7.07
N GLU A 90 -25.04 19.94 5.87
CA GLU A 90 -24.77 21.32 5.49
C GLU A 90 -26.06 22.09 5.17
N ILE A 91 -26.08 23.38 5.52
CA ILE A 91 -27.17 24.32 5.29
C ILE A 91 -26.63 25.50 4.50
N LEU A 92 -27.25 25.82 3.37
CA LEU A 92 -26.91 27.00 2.59
C LEU A 92 -27.49 28.26 3.26
N GLU A 93 -26.64 29.24 3.57
CA GLU A 93 -27.08 30.49 4.17
C GLU A 93 -27.85 31.36 3.15
N ASP A 94 -28.87 32.09 3.62
CA ASP A 94 -29.68 32.96 2.75
C ASP A 94 -28.82 34.03 2.06
N GLU A 95 -27.82 34.56 2.75
CA GLU A 95 -26.87 35.51 2.19
C GLU A 95 -26.03 34.90 1.06
N ALA A 96 -25.75 33.60 1.11
CA ALA A 96 -25.07 32.88 0.04
C ALA A 96 -25.98 32.74 -1.18
N LYS A 97 -27.29 32.49 -1.00
CA LYS A 97 -28.27 32.49 -2.09
C LYS A 97 -28.35 33.86 -2.77
N GLU A 98 -28.38 34.93 -1.99
CA GLU A 98 -28.40 36.30 -2.53
C GLU A 98 -27.10 36.66 -3.27
N GLU A 99 -25.95 36.16 -2.80
CA GLU A 99 -24.67 36.30 -3.48
C GLU A 99 -24.67 35.55 -4.83
N LEU A 100 -25.14 34.30 -4.86
CA LEU A 100 -25.28 33.50 -6.10
C LEU A 100 -26.17 34.17 -7.14
N LYS A 101 -27.28 34.80 -6.71
CA LYS A 101 -28.20 35.51 -7.60
C LYS A 101 -27.55 36.68 -8.34
N LYS A 102 -26.49 37.28 -7.78
CA LYS A 102 -25.80 38.45 -8.34
C LYS A 102 -24.63 38.09 -9.28
N LEU A 103 -24.21 36.82 -9.30
CA LEU A 103 -23.08 36.40 -10.12
C LEU A 103 -23.51 36.11 -11.56
N ASP A 104 -22.66 36.50 -12.51
CA ASP A 104 -22.71 36.03 -13.89
C ASP A 104 -21.55 35.05 -14.11
N LEU A 105 -21.87 33.82 -14.51
CA LEU A 105 -20.93 32.71 -14.54
C LEU A 105 -20.81 32.14 -15.95
N ASN A 106 -19.58 31.85 -16.36
CA ASN A 106 -19.29 31.03 -17.53
C ASN A 106 -18.96 29.59 -17.11
N LYS A 107 -18.97 28.65 -18.08
CA LYS A 107 -18.77 27.22 -17.82
C LYS A 107 -17.43 26.85 -17.16
N PHE A 108 -16.43 27.74 -17.19
CA PHE A 108 -15.10 27.52 -16.60
C PHE A 108 -15.04 27.96 -15.12
N ASN A 109 -16.10 28.58 -14.60
CA ASN A 109 -16.16 29.02 -13.21
C ASN A 109 -16.53 27.89 -12.26
N ILE A 110 -15.81 27.83 -11.12
CA ILE A 110 -16.15 26.97 -9.99
C ILE A 110 -16.19 27.83 -8.73
N LEU A 111 -17.32 27.80 -8.01
CA LEU A 111 -17.50 28.58 -6.79
C LEU A 111 -17.04 27.80 -5.57
N ALA A 112 -16.21 28.46 -4.77
CA ALA A 112 -15.76 28.02 -3.46
C ALA A 112 -16.62 28.70 -2.38
N LEU A 113 -17.37 27.91 -1.62
CA LEU A 113 -18.20 28.40 -0.53
C LEU A 113 -17.44 28.23 0.80
N PRO A 114 -17.43 29.26 1.67
CA PRO A 114 -16.88 29.11 3.01
C PRO A 114 -17.79 28.24 3.88
N ARG A 115 -17.20 27.35 4.68
CA ARG A 115 -17.92 26.41 5.55
C ARG A 115 -17.72 26.77 7.03
N LYS A 116 -18.83 27.08 7.70
CA LYS A 116 -18.90 27.38 9.13
C LYS A 116 -19.10 26.07 9.90
N ASN A 117 -17.99 25.45 10.29
CA ASN A 117 -17.98 24.18 11.03
C ASN A 117 -18.50 24.37 12.47
N LEU A 118 -19.60 23.68 12.80
CA LEU A 118 -20.26 23.73 14.11
C LEU A 118 -19.82 22.55 14.99
N TYR A 119 -19.59 22.82 16.27
CA TYR A 119 -19.44 21.80 17.31
C TYR A 119 -20.52 22.01 18.37
N LYS A 120 -21.45 21.05 18.51
CA LYS A 120 -22.65 21.20 19.35
C LYS A 120 -23.40 22.52 19.04
N GLY A 121 -23.66 22.77 17.77
CA GLY A 121 -24.35 23.97 17.27
C GLY A 121 -23.55 25.29 17.33
N GLU A 122 -22.39 25.32 17.98
CA GLU A 122 -21.57 26.53 18.05
C GLU A 122 -20.54 26.59 16.94
N TRP A 123 -20.45 27.73 16.24
CA TRP A 123 -19.45 27.93 15.18
C TRP A 123 -18.05 28.14 15.74
N ILE A 124 -17.16 27.19 15.43
CA ILE A 124 -15.77 27.24 15.85
C ILE A 124 -14.92 27.86 14.74
N LYS A 125 -14.45 29.09 14.96
CA LYS A 125 -13.47 29.78 14.09
C LYS A 125 -12.03 29.42 14.43
N GLY A 126 -11.81 28.78 15.58
CA GLY A 126 -10.51 28.35 16.06
C GLY A 126 -10.11 26.95 15.58
N CYS A 127 -9.07 26.39 16.19
CA CYS A 127 -8.60 25.00 16.00
C CYS A 127 -8.22 24.60 14.57
N GLY A 128 -8.13 25.57 13.65
CA GLY A 128 -7.88 25.33 12.22
C GLY A 128 -9.14 24.99 11.41
N TRP A 129 -10.33 25.22 11.95
CA TRP A 129 -11.60 24.97 11.26
C TRP A 129 -12.10 26.14 10.40
N TRP A 130 -11.43 27.29 10.46
CA TRP A 130 -11.74 28.47 9.66
C TRP A 130 -10.48 29.25 9.24
N PRO A 131 -10.45 29.85 8.04
CA PRO A 131 -11.42 29.67 6.95
C PRO A 131 -11.30 28.27 6.32
N ASP A 132 -12.44 27.70 5.95
CA ASP A 132 -12.56 26.41 5.26
C ASP A 132 -13.39 26.64 4.01
N PHE A 133 -12.84 26.38 2.82
CA PHE A 133 -13.53 26.62 1.55
C PHE A 133 -13.70 25.32 0.79
N VAL A 134 -14.92 25.07 0.32
CA VAL A 134 -15.31 23.87 -0.41
C VAL A 134 -15.82 24.25 -1.80
N LEU A 135 -15.37 23.54 -2.84
CA LEU A 135 -15.81 23.76 -4.22
C LEU A 135 -17.17 23.11 -4.42
N ARG A 136 -18.23 23.92 -4.45
CA ARG A 136 -19.61 23.44 -4.31
C ARG A 136 -20.48 23.74 -5.54
N VAL A 137 -20.21 24.82 -6.27
CA VAL A 137 -20.98 25.17 -7.49
C VAL A 137 -20.11 25.09 -8.74
N PHE A 138 -20.56 24.34 -9.75
CA PHE A 138 -19.82 24.10 -10.98
C PHE A 138 -20.75 23.72 -12.13
N ASN A 139 -20.25 23.74 -13.37
CA ASN A 139 -20.99 23.25 -14.53
C ASN A 139 -20.65 21.76 -14.80
N LYS A 140 -21.66 20.89 -14.88
CA LYS A 140 -21.49 19.43 -15.03
C LYS A 140 -20.86 19.01 -16.36
N ASN A 141 -20.97 19.85 -17.40
CA ASN A 141 -20.37 19.59 -18.71
C ASN A 141 -18.88 19.97 -18.73
N TYR A 142 -18.38 20.68 -17.71
CA TYR A 142 -16.97 21.07 -17.60
C TYR A 142 -16.18 20.19 -16.62
N THR A 143 -16.78 19.78 -15.51
CA THR A 143 -16.11 18.97 -14.48
C THR A 143 -17.05 17.98 -13.79
N LYS A 144 -16.45 17.00 -13.12
CA LYS A 144 -17.07 15.96 -12.30
C LYS A 144 -16.18 15.60 -11.11
N PHE A 145 -16.65 14.74 -10.20
CA PHE A 145 -15.85 14.22 -9.10
C PHE A 145 -14.88 13.14 -9.58
N ASN A 146 -13.73 12.99 -8.91
CA ASN A 146 -12.85 11.84 -9.10
C ASN A 146 -13.43 10.56 -8.47
N ASP A 147 -12.95 9.40 -8.92
CA ASP A 147 -13.44 8.08 -8.47
C ASP A 147 -12.83 7.64 -7.11
N ASN A 148 -12.42 8.61 -6.28
CA ASN A 148 -11.86 8.32 -4.97
C ASN A 148 -12.93 7.69 -4.06
N LEU A 149 -12.58 6.58 -3.40
CA LEU A 149 -13.43 5.93 -2.41
C LEU A 149 -13.75 6.84 -1.21
N VAL A 150 -12.81 7.72 -0.84
CA VAL A 150 -12.86 8.69 0.27
C VAL A 150 -12.02 9.92 -0.10
N HIS A 151 -12.41 11.10 0.39
CA HIS A 151 -11.78 12.38 0.02
C HIS A 151 -11.88 12.65 -1.49
N GLU A 152 -13.11 12.57 -1.99
CA GLU A 152 -13.45 12.98 -3.33
C GLU A 152 -13.22 14.49 -3.52
N SER A 153 -12.86 14.84 -4.74
CA SER A 153 -12.67 16.25 -5.13
C SER A 153 -13.08 16.42 -6.58
N LEU A 154 -13.52 17.63 -6.94
CA LEU A 154 -13.73 17.98 -8.33
C LEU A 154 -12.41 17.89 -9.11
N ILE A 155 -12.48 17.31 -10.31
CA ILE A 155 -11.39 17.37 -11.28
C ILE A 155 -11.27 18.84 -11.70
N LEU A 156 -10.06 19.39 -11.79
CA LEU A 156 -9.87 20.79 -12.16
C LEU A 156 -9.18 20.84 -13.53
N PRO A 157 -9.94 20.95 -14.64
CA PRO A 157 -9.34 21.09 -15.97
C PRO A 157 -8.50 22.37 -16.08
N SER A 158 -7.57 22.37 -17.02
CA SER A 158 -6.80 23.57 -17.37
C SER A 158 -7.73 24.73 -17.73
N GLY A 159 -7.43 25.92 -17.21
CA GLY A 159 -8.26 27.12 -17.40
C GLY A 159 -9.39 27.30 -16.38
N THR A 160 -9.50 26.43 -15.36
CA THR A 160 -10.49 26.59 -14.28
C THR A 160 -10.33 27.93 -13.56
N GLN A 161 -11.42 28.68 -13.44
CA GLN A 161 -11.48 29.94 -12.71
C GLN A 161 -12.22 29.76 -11.38
N LYS A 162 -11.50 29.84 -10.26
CA LYS A 162 -12.10 29.72 -8.91
C LYS A 162 -12.58 31.08 -8.42
N ILE A 163 -13.84 31.15 -8.01
CA ILE A 163 -14.44 32.35 -7.39
C ILE A 163 -14.77 32.00 -5.94
N TYR A 164 -14.35 32.83 -4.99
CA TYR A 164 -14.57 32.62 -3.56
C TYR A 164 -15.71 33.49 -3.08
N LEU A 165 -16.77 32.87 -2.55
CA LEU A 165 -17.90 33.60 -2.00
C LEU A 165 -17.58 34.12 -0.60
N LYS A 166 -18.26 35.21 -0.21
CA LYS A 166 -18.18 35.76 1.15
C LYS A 166 -19.05 34.96 2.13
N ASN A 167 -20.22 34.53 1.66
CA ASN A 167 -21.18 33.74 2.44
C ASN A 167 -21.25 32.31 1.91
N GLY A 168 -21.64 31.36 2.75
CA GLY A 168 -21.59 29.95 2.34
C GLY A 168 -22.48 29.05 3.17
N LEU A 169 -21.86 28.07 3.81
CA LEU A 169 -22.53 26.93 4.43
C LEU A 169 -22.38 26.96 5.94
N LYS A 170 -23.45 26.66 6.67
CA LYS A 170 -23.34 26.14 8.04
C LYS A 170 -23.20 24.62 7.97
N HIS A 171 -22.29 24.04 8.73
CA HIS A 171 -22.00 22.60 8.66
C HIS A 171 -22.02 22.00 10.07
N TYR A 172 -22.92 21.08 10.32
CA TYR A 172 -23.02 20.33 11.57
C TYR A 172 -21.93 19.26 11.67
N ALA A 173 -20.68 19.74 11.75
CA ALA A 173 -19.50 18.89 11.63
C ALA A 173 -19.44 17.79 12.70
N PHE A 174 -19.79 18.13 13.95
CA PHE A 174 -19.74 17.22 15.09
C PHE A 174 -20.78 17.55 16.18
N ASN A 175 -21.56 16.54 16.57
CA ASN A 175 -22.59 16.64 17.61
C ASN A 175 -22.04 16.35 19.01
N ASP A 176 -20.98 15.55 19.12
CA ASP A 176 -20.37 15.18 20.39
C ASP A 176 -18.91 14.72 20.23
N ILE A 177 -18.33 14.32 21.36
CA ILE A 177 -16.94 13.82 21.45
C ILE A 177 -16.81 12.46 20.74
N SER A 178 -17.82 11.59 20.84
CA SER A 178 -17.82 10.25 20.24
C SER A 178 -17.70 10.33 18.73
N HIS A 179 -18.46 11.21 18.08
CA HIS A 179 -18.38 11.48 16.65
C HIS A 179 -17.02 12.07 16.26
N LEU A 180 -16.46 12.97 17.07
CA LEU A 180 -15.13 13.53 16.83
C LEU A 180 -14.03 12.46 16.88
N ILE A 181 -14.08 11.57 17.88
CA ILE A 181 -13.13 10.46 18.03
C ILE A 181 -13.29 9.45 16.89
N SER A 182 -14.50 9.06 16.53
CA SER A 182 -14.75 8.06 15.48
C SER A 182 -14.21 8.52 14.12
N LYS A 183 -14.50 9.77 13.71
CA LYS A 183 -13.92 10.38 12.50
C LYS A 183 -12.40 10.42 12.58
N MET A 184 -11.82 10.85 13.71
CA MET A 184 -10.36 10.89 13.90
C MET A 184 -9.71 9.50 13.76
N GLN A 185 -10.32 8.44 14.31
CA GLN A 185 -9.85 7.07 14.14
C GLN A 185 -9.92 6.62 12.68
N TYR A 186 -11.04 6.87 12.01
CA TYR A 186 -11.24 6.49 10.61
C TYR A 186 -10.24 7.18 9.68
N TYR A 187 -10.13 8.51 9.74
CA TYR A 187 -9.23 9.28 8.89
C TYR A 187 -7.76 9.01 9.16
N SER A 188 -7.37 8.77 10.43
CA SER A 188 -5.97 8.40 10.73
C SER A 188 -5.59 7.05 10.14
N SER A 189 -6.52 6.07 10.11
CA SER A 189 -6.30 4.77 9.47
C SER A 189 -6.17 4.89 7.95
N LEU A 190 -7.06 5.63 7.30
CA LEU A 190 -7.00 5.86 5.86
C LEU A 190 -5.71 6.57 5.45
N TRP A 191 -5.34 7.62 6.18
CA TRP A 191 -4.10 8.34 5.93
C TRP A 191 -2.89 7.41 6.01
N ALA A 192 -2.83 6.53 7.02
CA ALA A 192 -1.73 5.59 7.19
C ALA A 192 -1.61 4.65 5.97
N LYS A 193 -2.73 4.06 5.53
CA LYS A 193 -2.78 3.17 4.34
C LYS A 193 -2.33 3.87 3.06
N GLN A 194 -2.75 5.12 2.83
CA GLN A 194 -2.40 5.89 1.63
C GLN A 194 -0.96 6.43 1.64
N ASN A 195 -0.31 6.48 2.80
CA ASN A 195 1.00 7.11 2.98
C ASN A 195 2.12 6.13 3.32
N LEU A 196 2.04 4.87 2.88
CA LEU A 196 3.09 3.85 3.05
C LEU A 196 4.47 4.28 2.48
N HIS A 197 4.51 5.21 1.52
CA HIS A 197 5.75 5.79 1.02
C HIS A 197 6.44 6.77 2.00
N LYS A 198 5.75 7.29 3.03
CA LYS A 198 6.30 8.26 4.00
C LYS A 198 7.03 7.58 5.16
N ASN A 199 8.03 8.25 5.71
CA ASN A 199 8.68 7.78 6.94
C ASN A 199 7.81 8.04 8.17
N SER A 200 7.68 7.04 9.04
CA SER A 200 7.03 7.09 10.35
C SER A 200 8.03 6.70 11.45
N GLY A 201 7.67 6.98 12.70
CA GLY A 201 8.47 6.63 13.87
C GLY A 201 7.86 7.24 15.13
N ILE A 202 8.09 6.60 16.27
CA ILE A 202 7.51 6.97 17.57
C ILE A 202 7.84 8.43 17.91
N PHE A 203 9.10 8.84 17.78
CA PHE A 203 9.53 10.21 18.07
C PHE A 203 8.86 11.25 17.14
N LYS A 204 8.76 10.92 15.84
CA LYS A 204 8.08 11.78 14.86
C LYS A 204 6.59 11.91 15.16
N ALA A 205 5.92 10.83 15.58
CA ALA A 205 4.51 10.85 15.94
C ALA A 205 4.26 11.80 17.13
N ASN A 206 5.08 11.71 18.17
CA ASN A 206 5.01 12.57 19.35
C ASN A 206 5.24 14.05 19.03
N ILE A 207 6.29 14.39 18.28
CA ILE A 207 6.55 15.77 17.85
C ILE A 207 5.37 16.33 17.04
N ARG A 208 4.83 15.54 16.11
CA ARG A 208 3.72 15.96 15.26
C ARG A 208 2.43 16.16 16.07
N ALA A 209 2.17 15.31 17.05
CA ALA A 209 1.04 15.44 17.95
C ALA A 209 1.17 16.71 18.80
N PHE A 210 2.30 16.89 19.49
CA PHE A 210 2.57 18.05 20.32
C PHE A 210 2.45 19.37 19.54
N TRP A 211 3.11 19.46 18.39
CA TRP A 211 3.02 20.64 17.54
C TRP A 211 1.59 20.90 17.03
N THR A 212 0.85 19.84 16.68
CA THR A 212 -0.54 19.98 16.22
C THR A 212 -1.44 20.51 17.33
N PHE A 213 -1.29 20.00 18.56
CA PHE A 213 -2.00 20.52 19.73
C PHE A 213 -1.67 21.99 19.94
N PHE A 214 -0.37 22.32 20.09
CA PHE A 214 0.08 23.67 20.41
C PHE A 214 -0.38 24.69 19.36
N ARG A 215 -0.19 24.35 18.07
CA ARG A 215 -0.64 25.18 16.96
C ARG A 215 -2.15 25.36 16.96
N ASN A 216 -2.94 24.30 17.14
CA ASN A 216 -4.40 24.42 17.06
C ASN A 216 -5.00 25.14 18.27
N TYR A 217 -4.47 24.88 19.46
CA TYR A 217 -4.99 25.45 20.70
C TYR A 217 -4.57 26.92 20.87
N PHE A 218 -3.28 27.24 20.70
CA PHE A 218 -2.79 28.60 20.90
C PHE A 218 -2.83 29.43 19.61
N PHE A 219 -2.14 29.00 18.55
CA PHE A 219 -2.00 29.83 17.33
C PHE A 219 -3.26 29.90 16.47
N LYS A 220 -4.06 28.83 16.46
CA LYS A 220 -5.37 28.82 15.81
C LYS A 220 -6.47 29.13 16.82
N LYS A 221 -6.18 29.85 17.91
CA LYS A 221 -7.18 30.47 18.78
C LYS A 221 -8.19 29.47 19.38
N GLY A 222 -7.83 28.19 19.51
CA GLY A 222 -8.67 27.17 20.14
C GLY A 222 -8.94 27.48 21.62
N ILE A 223 -8.00 28.11 22.31
CA ILE A 223 -8.13 28.52 23.73
C ILE A 223 -9.35 29.40 24.01
N PHE A 224 -9.83 30.18 23.03
CA PHE A 224 -11.00 31.06 23.18
C PHE A 224 -12.35 30.31 23.11
N TYR A 225 -12.34 29.00 22.86
CA TYR A 225 -13.53 28.15 22.77
C TYR A 225 -13.66 27.19 23.97
N GLY A 226 -13.01 27.49 25.09
CA GLY A 226 -13.08 26.72 26.34
C GLY A 226 -12.84 25.22 26.13
N TYR A 227 -13.70 24.39 26.72
CA TYR A 227 -13.58 22.93 26.63
C TYR A 227 -13.72 22.42 25.18
N LYS A 228 -14.54 23.07 24.34
CA LYS A 228 -14.75 22.66 22.94
C LYS A 228 -13.45 22.81 22.16
N GLY A 229 -12.81 23.97 22.28
CA GLY A 229 -11.53 24.24 21.63
C GLY A 229 -10.39 23.35 22.13
N PHE A 230 -10.39 23.01 23.41
CA PHE A 230 -9.45 22.05 23.99
C PHE A 230 -9.65 20.65 23.40
N ILE A 231 -10.86 20.09 23.45
CA ILE A 231 -11.17 18.75 22.93
C ILE A 231 -10.89 18.63 21.43
N ILE A 232 -11.27 19.62 20.63
CA ILE A 232 -10.96 19.64 19.19
C ILE A 232 -9.45 19.63 18.96
N SER A 233 -8.70 20.44 19.71
CA SER A 233 -7.24 20.49 19.60
C SER A 233 -6.56 19.18 20.01
N VAL A 234 -7.05 18.54 21.08
CA VAL A 234 -6.58 17.21 21.52
C VAL A 234 -6.88 16.15 20.46
N CYS A 235 -8.11 16.10 19.93
CA CYS A 235 -8.47 15.13 18.90
C CYS A 235 -7.66 15.32 17.62
N ASN A 236 -7.42 16.57 17.20
CA ASN A 236 -6.53 16.86 16.06
C ASN A 236 -5.10 16.37 16.32
N ALA A 237 -4.58 16.56 17.54
CA ALA A 237 -3.26 16.09 17.94
C ALA A 237 -3.16 14.56 17.98
N LEU A 238 -4.17 13.89 18.53
CA LEU A 238 -4.28 12.43 18.52
C LEU A 238 -4.42 11.89 17.09
N GLY A 239 -5.19 12.54 16.23
CA GLY A 239 -5.27 12.21 14.81
C GLY A 239 -3.89 12.33 14.13
N ALA A 240 -3.13 13.36 14.47
CA ALA A 240 -1.74 13.50 14.00
C ALA A 240 -0.81 12.44 14.59
N PHE A 241 -0.99 12.02 15.84
CA PHE A 241 -0.23 10.94 16.46
C PHE A 241 -0.53 9.59 15.78
N PHE A 242 -1.79 9.18 15.80
CA PHE A 242 -2.23 7.85 15.36
C PHE A 242 -2.02 7.63 13.87
N LYS A 243 -2.12 8.66 13.03
CA LYS A 243 -1.81 8.48 11.60
C LYS A 243 -0.34 8.06 11.36
N TYR A 244 0.59 8.55 12.18
CA TYR A 244 2.00 8.15 12.09
C TYR A 244 2.29 6.82 12.81
N MET A 245 1.61 6.53 13.93
CA MET A 245 1.77 5.25 14.64
C MET A 245 1.17 4.08 13.87
N LYS A 246 -0.04 4.22 13.32
CA LYS A 246 -0.63 3.22 12.42
C LYS A 246 0.25 3.00 11.18
N LEU A 247 0.83 4.07 10.62
CA LEU A 247 1.79 3.96 9.52
C LEU A 247 3.08 3.24 9.95
N TYR A 248 3.51 3.38 11.21
CA TYR A 248 4.64 2.65 11.75
C TYR A 248 4.30 1.15 11.85
N GLU A 249 3.18 0.79 12.48
CA GLU A 249 2.74 -0.61 12.57
C GLU A 249 2.62 -1.27 11.20
N LEU A 250 1.93 -0.63 10.24
CA LEU A 250 1.78 -1.17 8.88
C LEU A 250 3.12 -1.39 8.14
N LYS A 251 4.18 -0.69 8.54
CA LYS A 251 5.53 -0.87 7.94
C LYS A 251 6.35 -1.97 8.59
N TYR A 252 6.09 -2.27 9.85
CA TYR A 252 6.86 -3.23 10.64
C TYR A 252 6.04 -4.48 11.00
N GLU A 253 4.83 -4.60 10.46
CA GLU A 253 4.05 -5.82 10.49
C GLU A 253 4.82 -6.92 9.75
N LYS A 254 5.14 -7.99 10.48
CA LYS A 254 5.78 -9.18 9.91
C LYS A 254 4.75 -9.94 9.07
N PRO A 255 5.16 -10.59 7.98
CA PRO A 255 4.25 -11.42 7.21
C PRO A 255 3.74 -12.57 8.08
N LYS A 256 2.48 -12.95 7.88
CA LYS A 256 1.85 -14.02 8.66
C LYS A 256 2.27 -15.40 8.18
N THR A 257 2.62 -15.49 6.91
CA THR A 257 3.02 -16.74 6.26
C THR A 257 4.28 -16.54 5.41
N CYS A 258 5.11 -17.57 5.32
CA CYS A 258 6.26 -17.59 4.42
C CYS A 258 6.44 -18.92 3.69
N ALA A 259 6.85 -18.82 2.43
CA ALA A 259 7.24 -19.93 1.58
C ALA A 259 8.75 -19.89 1.37
N LEU A 260 9.40 -21.05 1.53
CA LEU A 260 10.78 -21.26 1.12
C LEU A 260 10.81 -21.93 -0.26
N ILE A 261 11.34 -21.25 -1.26
CA ILE A 261 11.50 -21.77 -2.62
C ILE A 261 12.93 -22.24 -2.79
N ILE A 262 13.09 -23.50 -3.20
CA ILE A 262 14.41 -24.14 -3.37
C ILE A 262 14.58 -24.45 -4.86
N THR A 263 15.50 -23.77 -5.53
CA THR A 263 15.78 -23.99 -6.97
C THR A 263 16.69 -25.20 -7.14
N THR A 264 16.33 -26.17 -7.98
CA THR A 264 17.14 -27.38 -8.19
C THR A 264 17.18 -27.83 -9.65
N TYR A 265 18.25 -28.55 -10.01
CA TYR A 265 18.42 -29.24 -11.29
C TYR A 265 19.40 -30.41 -11.13
N ASN A 266 18.93 -31.65 -11.28
CA ASN A 266 19.73 -32.89 -11.34
C ASN A 266 20.79 -33.08 -10.24
N GLU A 267 20.56 -32.59 -9.03
CA GLU A 267 21.49 -32.66 -7.88
C GLU A 267 20.81 -33.22 -6.62
N PRO A 268 20.31 -34.48 -6.63
CA PRO A 268 19.51 -35.05 -5.55
C PRO A 268 20.25 -35.09 -4.20
N LYS A 269 21.55 -35.42 -4.19
CA LYS A 269 22.33 -35.51 -2.95
C LYS A 269 22.47 -34.17 -2.23
N ARG A 270 22.72 -33.09 -2.98
CA ARG A 270 22.78 -31.74 -2.40
C ARG A 270 21.41 -31.30 -1.89
N LEU A 271 20.36 -31.57 -2.68
CA LEU A 271 18.99 -31.25 -2.30
C LEU A 271 18.57 -31.95 -1.00
N ALA A 272 18.96 -33.21 -0.80
CA ALA A 272 18.71 -33.96 0.43
C ALA A 272 19.29 -33.23 1.66
N LEU A 273 20.57 -32.84 1.61
CA LEU A 273 21.23 -32.09 2.68
C LEU A 273 20.55 -30.75 2.99
N VAL A 274 20.10 -30.04 1.96
CA VAL A 274 19.33 -28.79 2.13
C VAL A 274 18.02 -29.07 2.84
N LEU A 275 17.25 -30.07 2.39
CA LEU A 275 15.98 -30.46 3.00
C LEU A 275 16.15 -30.91 4.45
N ASP A 276 17.22 -31.62 4.79
CA ASP A 276 17.51 -32.01 6.16
C ASP A 276 17.92 -30.82 7.05
N SER A 277 18.62 -29.84 6.49
CA SER A 277 18.87 -28.59 7.20
C SER A 277 17.59 -27.80 7.47
N VAL A 278 16.61 -27.84 6.55
CA VAL A 278 15.29 -27.23 6.73
C VAL A 278 14.52 -27.89 7.87
N LYS A 279 14.58 -29.22 8.01
CA LYS A 279 13.96 -29.94 9.14
C LYS A 279 14.50 -29.50 10.50
N ASN A 280 15.71 -28.93 10.56
CA ASN A 280 16.39 -28.51 11.79
C ASN A 280 16.23 -27.01 12.11
N LEU A 281 15.38 -26.28 11.39
CA LEU A 281 15.13 -24.86 11.64
C LEU A 281 14.37 -24.64 12.97
N SER A 282 14.68 -23.55 13.67
CA SER A 282 13.94 -23.13 14.88
C SER A 282 12.53 -22.64 14.59
N LEU A 283 12.32 -22.13 13.37
CA LEU A 283 11.03 -21.71 12.84
C LEU A 283 10.91 -22.24 11.42
N LEU A 284 9.95 -23.12 11.20
CA LEU A 284 9.67 -23.69 9.89
C LEU A 284 8.88 -22.69 9.03
N PRO A 285 9.10 -22.67 7.69
CA PRO A 285 8.20 -21.98 6.79
C PRO A 285 6.85 -22.71 6.75
N ASN A 286 5.80 -22.00 6.33
CA ASN A 286 4.46 -22.60 6.17
C ASN A 286 4.46 -23.63 5.04
N GLU A 287 5.23 -23.37 4.00
CA GLU A 287 5.42 -24.28 2.87
C GLU A 287 6.85 -24.19 2.33
N VAL A 288 7.34 -25.31 1.80
CA VAL A 288 8.54 -25.42 1.00
C VAL A 288 8.11 -25.82 -0.41
N ILE A 289 8.67 -25.16 -1.42
CA ILE A 289 8.37 -25.44 -2.82
C ILE A 289 9.67 -25.67 -3.56
N ILE A 290 9.81 -26.87 -4.11
CA ILE A 290 10.97 -27.20 -4.94
C ILE A 290 10.71 -26.68 -6.35
N ALA A 291 11.45 -25.65 -6.75
CA ALA A 291 11.46 -25.10 -8.10
C ALA A 291 12.43 -25.91 -8.95
N ASP A 292 11.92 -26.90 -9.66
CA ASP A 292 12.69 -27.91 -10.38
C ASP A 292 12.67 -27.61 -11.89
N ASP A 293 13.82 -27.24 -12.44
CA ASP A 293 14.01 -26.90 -13.87
C ASP A 293 14.23 -28.14 -14.75
N GLY A 294 13.41 -29.17 -14.57
CA GLY A 294 13.42 -30.34 -15.44
C GLY A 294 14.32 -31.49 -14.99
N SER A 295 14.52 -31.68 -13.68
CA SER A 295 15.28 -32.82 -13.18
C SER A 295 14.65 -34.16 -13.58
N LYS A 296 15.51 -35.17 -13.66
CA LYS A 296 15.17 -36.57 -13.97
C LYS A 296 14.45 -37.26 -12.80
N GLU A 297 14.06 -38.52 -13.03
CA GLU A 297 13.28 -39.32 -12.08
C GLU A 297 13.92 -39.48 -10.70
N GLU A 298 15.25 -39.53 -10.61
CA GLU A 298 15.97 -39.65 -9.33
C GLU A 298 15.63 -38.52 -8.36
N THR A 299 15.73 -37.26 -8.82
CA THR A 299 15.36 -36.08 -8.01
C THR A 299 13.88 -36.08 -7.68
N ARG A 300 13.01 -36.47 -8.62
CA ARG A 300 11.57 -36.54 -8.39
C ARG A 300 11.21 -37.57 -7.32
N ASN A 301 11.85 -38.74 -7.35
CA ASN A 301 11.64 -39.79 -6.37
C ASN A 301 12.14 -39.36 -4.99
N LEU A 302 13.32 -38.73 -4.90
CA LEU A 302 13.80 -38.12 -3.66
C LEU A 302 12.77 -37.16 -3.06
N ILE A 303 12.25 -36.22 -3.85
CA ILE A 303 11.26 -35.24 -3.37
C ILE A 303 10.00 -35.95 -2.87
N LYS A 304 9.49 -36.95 -3.60
CA LYS A 304 8.34 -37.76 -3.18
C LYS A 304 8.58 -38.48 -1.84
N GLU A 305 9.78 -38.99 -1.60
CA GLU A 305 10.13 -39.61 -0.33
C GLU A 305 10.11 -38.58 0.82
N TYR A 306 10.69 -37.39 0.62
CA TYR A 306 10.65 -36.33 1.64
C TYR A 306 9.23 -35.86 1.90
N GLN A 307 8.36 -35.77 0.88
CA GLN A 307 6.96 -35.34 1.02
C GLN A 307 6.15 -36.20 2.00
N LYS A 308 6.50 -37.48 2.19
CA LYS A 308 5.76 -38.38 3.09
C LYS A 308 5.80 -37.91 4.54
N ASN A 309 6.95 -37.38 4.99
CA ASN A 309 7.21 -37.07 6.41
C ASN A 309 7.92 -35.72 6.59
N PHE A 310 7.69 -34.74 5.72
CA PHE A 310 8.26 -33.40 5.87
C PHE A 310 7.51 -32.63 6.97
N PRO A 311 8.20 -31.84 7.82
CA PRO A 311 7.57 -31.19 8.97
C PRO A 311 6.68 -29.99 8.60
N CYS A 312 6.63 -29.60 7.33
CA CYS A 312 5.67 -28.64 6.79
C CYS A 312 5.29 -29.04 5.35
N ILE A 313 4.39 -28.28 4.72
CA ILE A 313 3.91 -28.59 3.37
C ILE A 313 5.09 -28.54 2.39
N LEU A 314 5.38 -29.67 1.73
CA LEU A 314 6.42 -29.75 0.69
C LEU A 314 5.75 -29.95 -0.68
N LYS A 315 5.90 -28.97 -1.57
CA LYS A 315 5.37 -28.99 -2.95
C LYS A 315 6.51 -29.17 -3.95
N HIS A 316 6.21 -29.81 -5.08
CA HIS A 316 7.13 -29.96 -6.21
C HIS A 316 6.56 -29.19 -7.42
N SER A 317 7.27 -28.14 -7.84
CA SER A 317 6.98 -27.38 -9.06
C SER A 317 7.99 -27.78 -10.12
N TRP A 318 7.59 -28.67 -11.02
CA TRP A 318 8.44 -29.17 -12.10
C TRP A 318 8.07 -28.54 -13.43
N ILE A 319 9.06 -28.10 -14.19
CA ILE A 319 8.90 -27.69 -15.59
C ILE A 319 9.69 -28.62 -16.51
N GLU A 320 9.23 -28.77 -17.75
CA GLU A 320 9.91 -29.58 -18.78
C GLU A 320 11.32 -29.05 -19.06
N ASP A 321 12.35 -29.89 -19.05
CA ASP A 321 13.74 -29.51 -19.34
C ASP A 321 13.86 -28.98 -20.78
N LYS A 322 14.12 -27.67 -20.91
CA LYS A 322 14.48 -27.02 -22.18
C LYS A 322 15.72 -26.16 -21.99
N GLY A 323 16.69 -26.70 -21.24
CA GLY A 323 17.88 -25.99 -20.81
C GLY A 323 17.64 -25.07 -19.62
N PHE A 324 18.71 -24.40 -19.20
CA PHE A 324 18.80 -23.59 -17.98
C PHE A 324 17.83 -22.39 -18.03
N ARG A 325 16.69 -22.50 -17.34
CA ARG A 325 15.63 -21.49 -17.22
C ARG A 325 15.21 -21.31 -15.76
N ALA A 326 16.19 -21.03 -14.90
CA ALA A 326 15.96 -20.78 -13.47
C ALA A 326 14.90 -19.69 -13.20
N ALA A 327 14.86 -18.61 -14.01
CA ALA A 327 13.85 -17.56 -13.91
C ALA A 327 12.43 -18.11 -14.01
N LYS A 328 12.18 -18.94 -15.03
CA LYS A 328 10.90 -19.58 -15.29
C LYS A 328 10.54 -20.58 -14.18
N SER A 329 11.49 -21.40 -13.76
CA SER A 329 11.28 -22.37 -12.68
C SER A 329 10.87 -21.67 -11.37
N ARG A 330 11.52 -20.56 -11.02
CA ARG A 330 11.15 -19.72 -9.86
C ARG A 330 9.78 -19.10 -10.01
N ASN A 331 9.45 -18.55 -11.18
CA ASN A 331 8.13 -17.96 -11.44
C ASN A 331 7.00 -18.98 -11.22
N GLU A 332 7.12 -20.19 -11.79
CA GLU A 332 6.09 -21.23 -11.63
C GLU A 332 5.98 -21.70 -10.17
N ALA A 333 7.10 -21.83 -9.46
CA ALA A 333 7.08 -22.19 -8.04
C ALA A 333 6.45 -21.11 -7.15
N ILE A 334 6.78 -19.84 -7.36
CA ILE A 334 6.20 -18.71 -6.61
C ILE A 334 4.71 -18.55 -6.92
N LYS A 335 4.30 -18.81 -8.16
CA LYS A 335 2.89 -18.74 -8.59
C LYS A 335 2.00 -19.67 -7.76
N ILE A 336 2.45 -20.90 -7.48
CA ILE A 336 1.70 -21.88 -6.67
C ILE A 336 1.87 -21.70 -5.14
N ALA A 337 2.75 -20.80 -4.71
CA ALA A 337 2.90 -20.46 -3.29
C ALA A 337 1.64 -19.75 -2.76
N GLN A 338 1.20 -20.12 -1.57
CA GLN A 338 0.05 -19.52 -0.88
C GLN A 338 0.49 -18.48 0.17
N SER A 339 1.78 -18.42 0.48
CA SER A 339 2.34 -17.55 1.50
C SER A 339 2.56 -16.10 1.04
N GLU A 340 2.46 -15.17 1.99
CA GLU A 340 2.63 -13.72 1.74
C GLU A 340 4.08 -13.32 1.48
N TYR A 341 5.04 -14.03 2.08
CA TYR A 341 6.47 -13.76 2.00
C TYR A 341 7.22 -14.91 1.35
N ILE A 342 8.14 -14.58 0.44
CA ILE A 342 8.92 -15.54 -0.33
C ILE A 342 10.38 -15.44 0.09
N ILE A 343 11.00 -16.58 0.36
CA ILE A 343 12.45 -16.72 0.58
C ILE A 343 12.97 -17.68 -0.47
N LEU A 344 13.95 -17.24 -1.25
CA LEU A 344 14.59 -18.01 -2.32
C LEU A 344 15.95 -18.51 -1.86
N ILE A 345 16.20 -19.79 -2.10
CA ILE A 345 17.51 -20.42 -1.99
C ILE A 345 17.78 -21.33 -3.19
N ASP A 346 19.06 -21.66 -3.37
CA ASP A 346 19.49 -22.69 -4.33
C ASP A 346 19.57 -24.05 -3.63
N GLY A 347 19.48 -25.15 -4.40
CA GLY A 347 19.43 -26.54 -3.92
C GLY A 347 20.75 -27.06 -3.33
N ASP A 348 21.72 -26.19 -3.13
CA ASP A 348 23.04 -26.41 -2.57
C ASP A 348 23.33 -25.49 -1.37
N MET A 349 22.29 -24.89 -0.79
CA MET A 349 22.37 -23.96 0.34
C MET A 349 21.91 -24.59 1.65
N ILE A 350 22.84 -25.07 2.48
CA ILE A 350 22.57 -25.57 3.83
C ILE A 350 22.21 -24.39 4.75
N LEU A 351 21.09 -24.49 5.46
CA LEU A 351 20.55 -23.37 6.24
C LEU A 351 20.94 -23.45 7.72
N GLU A 352 21.29 -22.31 8.30
CA GLU A 352 21.48 -22.18 9.75
C GLU A 352 20.12 -22.22 10.47
N LYS A 353 20.10 -22.66 11.74
CA LYS A 353 18.90 -22.88 12.55
C LYS A 353 17.90 -21.71 12.54
N ASP A 354 18.36 -20.46 12.61
CA ASP A 354 17.51 -19.28 12.66
C ASP A 354 17.25 -18.62 11.28
N PHE A 355 17.60 -19.28 10.18
CA PHE A 355 17.57 -18.71 8.83
C PHE A 355 16.22 -18.04 8.49
N ILE A 356 15.11 -18.77 8.63
CA ILE A 356 13.76 -18.25 8.34
C ILE A 356 13.38 -17.14 9.31
N LYS A 357 13.61 -17.35 10.62
CA LYS A 357 13.33 -16.36 11.67
C LYS A 357 14.03 -15.03 11.39
N ASP A 358 15.27 -15.08 10.95
CA ASP A 358 16.07 -13.90 10.62
C ASP A 358 15.50 -13.14 9.41
N HIS A 359 15.12 -13.84 8.34
CA HIS A 359 14.42 -13.21 7.20
C HIS A 359 13.12 -12.52 7.62
N LEU A 360 12.30 -13.19 8.45
CA LEU A 360 11.04 -12.64 8.93
C LEU A 360 11.22 -11.42 9.84
N ASN A 361 12.25 -11.41 10.69
CA ASN A 361 12.55 -10.29 11.57
C ASN A 361 12.93 -9.01 10.83
N PHE A 362 13.51 -9.13 9.63
CA PHE A 362 13.94 -8.02 8.79
C PHE A 362 13.05 -7.81 7.55
N SER A 363 11.94 -8.54 7.48
CA SER A 363 10.97 -8.44 6.38
C SER A 363 10.27 -7.08 6.40
N GLN A 364 10.03 -6.52 5.22
CA GLN A 364 9.30 -5.28 5.04
C GLN A 364 8.71 -5.23 3.63
N LYS A 365 7.46 -4.77 3.48
CA LYS A 365 6.86 -4.51 2.16
C LYS A 365 7.65 -3.44 1.40
N GLY A 366 7.81 -3.63 0.09
CA GLY A 366 8.64 -2.79 -0.78
C GLY A 366 10.15 -2.95 -0.53
N VAL A 367 10.59 -4.05 0.10
CA VAL A 367 12.01 -4.33 0.36
C VAL A 367 12.38 -5.74 -0.14
N ILE A 368 13.39 -5.81 -1.01
CA ILE A 368 14.17 -7.04 -1.24
C ILE A 368 15.28 -7.10 -0.19
N LEU A 369 15.37 -8.23 0.48
CA LEU A 369 16.41 -8.53 1.46
C LEU A 369 17.39 -9.55 0.87
N GLN A 370 18.67 -9.22 0.93
CA GLN A 370 19.76 -10.13 0.56
C GLN A 370 20.44 -10.66 1.82
N GLY A 371 20.28 -11.96 2.10
CA GLY A 371 20.95 -12.60 3.21
C GLY A 371 22.43 -12.89 2.98
N SER A 372 23.07 -13.42 4.02
CA SER A 372 24.48 -13.78 4.02
C SER A 372 24.68 -15.22 3.54
N ARG A 373 25.70 -15.44 2.72
CA ARG A 373 26.14 -16.79 2.34
C ARG A 373 27.63 -16.97 2.57
N THR A 374 27.99 -18.18 2.94
CA THR A 374 29.36 -18.62 3.12
C THR A 374 29.62 -19.75 2.15
N ILE A 375 30.65 -19.60 1.32
CA ILE A 375 31.03 -20.64 0.35
C ILE A 375 31.94 -21.63 1.07
N LEU A 376 31.54 -22.90 1.04
CA LEU A 376 32.35 -24.01 1.54
C LEU A 376 33.49 -24.30 0.54
N GLU A 377 34.60 -24.81 1.05
CA GLU A 377 35.69 -25.29 0.23
C GLU A 377 35.33 -26.65 -0.40
N LYS A 378 36.06 -27.03 -1.45
CA LYS A 378 35.83 -28.28 -2.17
C LYS A 378 35.95 -29.50 -1.24
N SER A 379 37.00 -29.54 -0.41
CA SER A 379 37.23 -30.60 0.58
C SER A 379 36.11 -30.69 1.63
N GLU A 380 35.69 -29.55 2.18
CA GLU A 380 34.56 -29.47 3.14
C GLU A 380 33.28 -30.02 2.51
N SER A 381 33.01 -29.66 1.26
CA SER A 381 31.80 -30.06 0.52
C SER A 381 31.80 -31.55 0.18
N GLU A 382 32.94 -32.11 -0.24
CA GLU A 382 33.12 -33.54 -0.50
C GLU A 382 32.95 -34.35 0.80
N GLU A 383 33.46 -33.86 1.92
CA GLU A 383 33.28 -34.52 3.23
C GLU A 383 31.80 -34.56 3.63
N ILE A 384 31.08 -33.44 3.52
CA ILE A 384 29.65 -33.35 3.80
C ILE A 384 28.86 -34.34 2.96
N LEU A 385 29.12 -34.37 1.64
CA LEU A 385 28.41 -35.27 0.70
C LEU A 385 28.74 -36.75 0.93
N LYS A 386 29.97 -37.06 1.36
CA LYS A 386 30.39 -38.44 1.66
C LYS A 386 29.77 -38.96 2.95
N LYS A 387 29.65 -38.11 3.97
CA LYS A 387 29.10 -38.46 5.29
C LYS A 387 27.58 -38.30 5.38
N ASP A 388 26.97 -37.62 4.40
CA ASP A 388 25.55 -37.26 4.38
C ASP A 388 25.13 -36.50 5.64
N ASP A 389 25.98 -35.57 6.09
CA ASP A 389 25.77 -34.81 7.33
C ASP A 389 25.89 -33.30 7.08
N PHE A 390 24.75 -32.63 6.98
CA PHE A 390 24.69 -31.18 6.78
C PHE A 390 25.30 -30.39 7.94
N LYS A 391 25.38 -30.96 9.16
CA LYS A 391 25.88 -30.23 10.34
C LYS A 391 27.36 -29.89 10.22
N LEU A 392 28.11 -30.66 9.44
CA LEU A 392 29.53 -30.40 9.19
C LEU A 392 29.76 -29.04 8.51
N ALA A 393 28.78 -28.50 7.78
CA ALA A 393 28.86 -27.16 7.21
C ALA A 393 29.06 -26.06 8.28
N PHE A 394 28.56 -26.26 9.50
CA PHE A 394 28.62 -25.29 10.59
C PHE A 394 29.98 -25.24 11.30
N ASN A 395 30.87 -26.20 11.03
CA ASN A 395 32.22 -26.22 11.59
C ASN A 395 33.10 -25.09 11.03
N LYS A 396 32.71 -24.48 9.91
CA LYS A 396 33.43 -23.38 9.28
C LYS A 396 33.39 -22.11 10.13
N LYS A 397 34.44 -21.89 10.92
CA LYS A 397 34.60 -20.71 11.78
C LYS A 397 35.13 -19.53 10.97
N GLY A 398 34.32 -18.47 10.87
CA GLY A 398 34.72 -17.21 10.27
C GLY A 398 33.89 -16.04 10.79
N LEU A 399 34.46 -14.84 10.83
CA LEU A 399 33.76 -13.64 11.34
C LEU A 399 32.44 -13.38 10.61
N LYS A 400 32.38 -13.67 9.30
CA LYS A 400 31.18 -13.50 8.45
C LYS A 400 30.07 -14.53 8.72
N ASN A 401 30.40 -15.60 9.44
CA ASN A 401 29.52 -16.74 9.73
C ASN A 401 29.05 -16.72 11.19
N LYS A 402 29.40 -15.68 11.96
CA LYS A 402 29.00 -15.54 13.35
C LYS A 402 27.78 -14.63 13.44
N LYS A 403 26.72 -15.14 14.08
CA LYS A 403 25.50 -14.38 14.31
C LYS A 403 25.76 -13.11 15.13
N ASN A 404 25.23 -11.98 14.68
CA ASN A 404 25.35 -10.70 15.39
C ASN A 404 24.20 -9.74 15.05
N ASP A 405 23.17 -9.71 15.89
CA ASP A 405 21.94 -8.93 15.67
C ASP A 405 22.18 -7.40 15.63
N PHE A 406 23.15 -6.91 16.40
CA PHE A 406 23.51 -5.49 16.42
C PHE A 406 24.12 -5.06 15.09
N LEU A 407 25.15 -5.76 14.62
CA LEU A 407 25.78 -5.48 13.32
C LEU A 407 24.82 -5.72 12.16
N ALA A 408 23.96 -6.74 12.25
CA ALA A 408 22.90 -7.00 11.28
C ALA A 408 21.94 -5.80 11.17
N SER A 409 21.47 -5.29 12.30
CA SER A 409 20.59 -4.12 12.35
C SER A 409 21.26 -2.85 11.81
N LEU A 410 22.54 -2.65 12.12
CA LEU A 410 23.33 -1.52 11.63
C LEU A 410 23.48 -1.59 10.09
N ILE A 411 23.90 -2.74 9.57
CA ILE A 411 24.08 -2.94 8.12
C ILE A 411 22.73 -2.84 7.41
N TYR A 412 21.67 -3.45 7.94
CA TYR A 412 20.33 -3.34 7.35
C TYR A 412 19.91 -1.87 7.21
N LYS A 413 20.17 -1.05 8.24
CA LYS A 413 19.83 0.38 8.24
C LYS A 413 20.58 1.17 7.17
N PHE A 414 21.89 0.93 7.02
CA PHE A 414 22.76 1.72 6.15
C PHE A 414 22.99 1.15 4.75
N SER A 415 22.63 -0.11 4.49
CA SER A 415 22.79 -0.76 3.18
C SER A 415 21.67 -0.45 2.18
N LYS A 416 20.87 0.58 2.43
CA LYS A 416 19.73 0.97 1.59
C LYS A 416 20.18 1.37 0.19
N ILE A 417 19.70 0.65 -0.82
CA ILE A 417 19.81 1.03 -2.23
C ILE A 417 18.39 1.33 -2.75
N ASP A 418 18.24 2.45 -3.47
CA ASP A 418 17.01 2.85 -4.16
C ASP A 418 17.32 3.23 -5.63
N LYS A 419 16.30 3.52 -6.44
CA LYS A 419 16.49 3.85 -7.88
C LYS A 419 17.49 4.96 -8.18
N LYS A 420 17.80 5.85 -7.22
CA LYS A 420 18.81 6.90 -7.43
C LYS A 420 20.21 6.32 -7.63
N PHE A 421 20.44 5.07 -7.24
CA PHE A 421 21.68 4.33 -7.49
C PHE A 421 22.07 4.36 -8.98
N PHE A 422 21.09 4.19 -9.87
CA PHE A 422 21.29 4.18 -11.33
C PHE A 422 21.69 5.53 -11.93
N LYS A 423 21.73 6.61 -11.14
CA LYS A 423 22.34 7.88 -11.57
C LYS A 423 23.87 7.84 -11.59
N LYS A 424 24.49 6.90 -10.87
CA LYS A 424 25.94 6.83 -10.67
C LYS A 424 26.54 5.48 -11.05
N SER A 425 25.76 4.41 -11.04
CA SER A 425 26.24 3.06 -11.33
C SER A 425 25.15 2.24 -11.99
N GLU A 426 25.52 1.52 -13.03
CA GLU A 426 24.59 0.72 -13.81
C GLU A 426 24.37 -0.67 -13.23
N LEU A 427 25.17 -1.13 -12.25
CA LEU A 427 25.11 -2.51 -11.76
C LEU A 427 24.96 -2.61 -10.24
N VAL A 428 23.84 -3.17 -9.79
CA VAL A 428 23.63 -3.52 -8.38
C VAL A 428 24.44 -4.78 -8.05
N LYS A 429 25.65 -4.60 -7.51
CA LYS A 429 26.52 -5.74 -7.17
C LYS A 429 25.98 -6.54 -5.99
N GLY A 430 26.08 -7.87 -6.09
CA GLY A 430 25.87 -8.77 -4.96
C GLY A 430 24.41 -8.95 -4.52
N SER A 431 23.46 -8.69 -5.42
CA SER A 431 22.20 -9.42 -5.47
C SER A 431 22.50 -10.86 -5.90
N LYS A 432 21.89 -11.84 -5.23
CA LYS A 432 21.97 -13.27 -5.53
C LYS A 432 20.70 -13.95 -5.05
N THR A 433 20.00 -14.64 -5.95
CA THR A 433 18.77 -15.38 -5.67
C THR A 433 18.94 -16.54 -4.68
N CYS A 434 20.16 -17.05 -4.51
CA CYS A 434 20.50 -18.11 -3.56
C CYS A 434 20.21 -17.80 -2.07
N ASN A 435 19.94 -16.54 -1.72
CA ASN A 435 19.55 -16.11 -0.38
C ASN A 435 18.89 -14.72 -0.48
N MET A 436 17.67 -14.71 -1.05
CA MET A 436 16.91 -13.50 -1.33
C MET A 436 15.49 -13.63 -0.80
N SER A 437 14.92 -12.57 -0.23
CA SER A 437 13.51 -12.59 0.21
C SER A 437 12.76 -11.30 -0.05
N PHE A 438 11.46 -11.42 -0.29
CA PHE A 438 10.56 -10.32 -0.61
C PHE A 438 9.09 -10.72 -0.40
N TYR A 439 8.18 -9.75 -0.33
CA TYR A 439 6.74 -10.03 -0.33
C TYR A 439 6.28 -10.48 -1.72
N LYS A 440 5.42 -11.50 -1.77
CA LYS A 440 4.85 -12.02 -3.02
C LYS A 440 4.14 -10.92 -3.81
N SER A 441 3.42 -10.03 -3.14
CA SER A 441 2.75 -8.88 -3.78
C SER A 441 3.71 -7.93 -4.49
N ASP A 442 4.93 -7.74 -3.96
CA ASP A 442 5.91 -6.84 -4.60
C ASP A 442 6.55 -7.51 -5.83
N PHE A 443 6.68 -8.84 -5.81
CA PHE A 443 7.11 -9.65 -6.95
C PHE A 443 6.06 -9.63 -8.07
N GLU A 444 4.78 -9.80 -7.73
CA GLU A 444 3.65 -9.75 -8.66
C GLU A 444 3.52 -8.37 -9.31
N ALA A 445 3.76 -7.30 -8.54
CA ALA A 445 3.70 -5.91 -9.02
C ALA A 445 4.75 -5.58 -10.11
N ILE A 446 5.74 -6.45 -10.34
CA ILE A 446 6.76 -6.30 -11.39
C ILE A 446 6.75 -7.47 -12.39
N ASP A 447 5.68 -8.27 -12.42
CA ASP A 447 5.56 -9.46 -13.29
C ASP A 447 6.57 -10.60 -13.03
N GLY A 448 7.18 -10.62 -11.85
CA GLY A 448 8.11 -11.67 -11.45
C GLY A 448 9.50 -11.58 -12.09
N PHE A 449 10.21 -12.71 -12.19
CA PHE A 449 11.50 -12.79 -12.88
C PHE A 449 11.30 -12.74 -14.40
N ASN A 450 12.25 -12.13 -15.10
CA ASN A 450 12.22 -12.03 -16.55
C ASN A 450 12.61 -13.37 -17.17
N GLU A 451 11.66 -14.04 -17.84
CA GLU A 451 11.87 -15.39 -18.39
C GLU A 451 12.72 -15.40 -19.67
N ASN A 452 13.06 -14.23 -20.21
CA ASN A 452 13.98 -14.15 -21.35
C ASN A 452 15.44 -14.45 -20.96
N PHE A 453 15.76 -14.47 -19.66
CA PHE A 453 17.06 -14.91 -19.17
C PHE A 453 17.18 -16.44 -19.24
N VAL A 454 18.04 -16.91 -20.15
CA VAL A 454 18.40 -18.32 -20.32
C VAL A 454 19.88 -18.48 -20.01
N GLY A 455 20.25 -19.58 -19.37
CA GLY A 455 21.63 -19.79 -18.91
C GLY A 455 21.99 -18.92 -17.71
N TRP A 456 23.29 -18.86 -17.43
CA TRP A 456 23.79 -18.18 -16.24
C TRP A 456 23.95 -16.66 -16.45
N GLY A 457 23.52 -15.88 -15.46
CA GLY A 457 23.92 -14.49 -15.27
C GLY A 457 22.79 -13.45 -15.37
N ARG A 458 22.93 -12.37 -14.59
CA ARG A 458 22.19 -11.09 -14.64
C ARG A 458 20.69 -11.10 -14.34
N GLU A 459 20.04 -12.26 -14.32
CA GLU A 459 18.61 -12.39 -13.95
C GLU A 459 18.30 -11.79 -12.56
N ASP A 460 19.10 -12.12 -11.55
CA ASP A 460 18.98 -11.60 -10.19
C ASP A 460 19.09 -10.06 -10.12
N SER A 461 20.02 -9.52 -10.89
CA SER A 461 20.36 -8.10 -10.94
C SER A 461 19.27 -7.32 -11.67
N GLU A 462 18.74 -7.90 -12.75
CA GLU A 462 17.62 -7.35 -13.53
C GLU A 462 16.34 -7.28 -12.68
N PHE A 463 16.02 -8.35 -11.97
CA PHE A 463 14.87 -8.39 -11.06
C PHE A 463 14.97 -7.30 -9.98
N VAL A 464 16.14 -7.15 -9.35
CA VAL A 464 16.39 -6.08 -8.38
C VAL A 464 16.26 -4.70 -9.05
N ALA A 465 16.77 -4.50 -10.27
CA ALA A 465 16.65 -3.22 -10.95
C ALA A 465 15.19 -2.81 -11.18
N ARG A 466 14.36 -3.71 -11.72
CA ARG A 466 12.92 -3.46 -11.91
C ARG A 466 12.21 -3.17 -10.59
N PHE A 467 12.56 -3.90 -9.54
CA PHE A 467 12.05 -3.65 -8.19
C PHE A 467 12.38 -2.24 -7.69
N LEU A 468 13.62 -1.78 -7.91
CA LEU A 468 14.03 -0.42 -7.54
C LEU A 468 13.28 0.65 -8.37
N PHE A 469 13.10 0.43 -9.68
CA PHE A 469 12.33 1.34 -10.54
C PHE A 469 10.86 1.44 -10.09
N ASN A 470 10.29 0.36 -9.56
CA ASN A 470 8.97 0.36 -8.91
C ASN A 470 8.96 0.97 -7.48
N ASN A 471 9.92 1.85 -7.17
CA ASN A 471 10.09 2.51 -5.87
C ASN A 471 10.40 1.56 -4.69
N GLY A 472 10.78 0.32 -4.97
CA GLY A 472 11.26 -0.62 -3.98
C GLY A 472 12.66 -0.27 -3.46
N LEU A 473 13.07 -0.96 -2.39
CA LEU A 473 14.39 -0.85 -1.79
C LEU A 473 15.10 -2.20 -1.80
N PHE A 474 16.41 -2.16 -1.99
CA PHE A 474 17.27 -3.32 -1.78
C PHE A 474 18.09 -3.11 -0.50
N ARG A 475 18.11 -4.10 0.39
CA ARG A 475 18.84 -4.08 1.67
C ARG A 475 19.61 -5.36 1.88
N ARG A 476 20.71 -5.26 2.63
CA ARG A 476 21.55 -6.39 2.99
C ARG A 476 21.30 -6.81 4.44
N LEU A 477 21.10 -8.10 4.64
CA LEU A 477 21.14 -8.75 5.94
C LEU A 477 22.46 -9.52 6.05
N LYS A 478 23.44 -8.89 6.72
CA LYS A 478 24.72 -9.53 7.05
C LYS A 478 24.69 -9.98 8.50
N PHE A 479 25.46 -11.02 8.81
CA PHE A 479 25.53 -11.67 10.14
C PHE A 479 24.26 -12.39 10.59
N ASN A 480 23.13 -12.28 9.89
CA ASN A 480 21.91 -13.05 10.13
C ASN A 480 21.47 -13.71 8.81
N ALA A 481 20.47 -14.59 8.88
CA ALA A 481 19.99 -15.39 7.74
C ALA A 481 21.16 -16.12 7.05
N LEU A 482 21.95 -16.82 7.86
CA LEU A 482 23.18 -17.47 7.43
C LEU A 482 22.87 -18.77 6.69
N ALA A 483 23.51 -18.94 5.53
CA ALA A 483 23.46 -20.18 4.78
C ALA A 483 24.86 -20.53 4.22
N TYR A 484 25.10 -21.82 4.05
CA TYR A 484 26.37 -22.40 3.63
C TYR A 484 26.19 -23.04 2.25
N HIS A 485 26.89 -22.48 1.28
CA HIS A 485 26.83 -22.90 -0.11
C HIS A 485 27.83 -24.03 -0.33
N ILE A 486 27.32 -25.21 -0.67
CA ILE A 486 28.13 -26.37 -1.05
C ILE A 486 28.89 -25.99 -2.31
N TYR A 487 30.18 -26.30 -2.36
CA TYR A 487 31.02 -26.01 -3.51
C TYR A 487 30.55 -26.80 -4.74
N HIS A 488 30.47 -26.11 -5.87
CA HIS A 488 30.31 -26.70 -7.19
C HIS A 488 31.07 -25.85 -8.22
N GLU A 489 31.35 -26.43 -9.39
CA GLU A 489 32.01 -25.72 -10.49
C GLU A 489 31.09 -24.63 -11.06
N GLU A 490 31.66 -23.50 -11.48
CA GLU A 490 30.85 -22.42 -12.04
C GLU A 490 30.15 -22.88 -13.34
N ASN A 491 28.88 -22.51 -13.46
CA ASN A 491 28.13 -22.74 -14.70
C ASN A 491 28.77 -21.99 -15.88
N SER A 492 28.57 -22.51 -17.08
CA SER A 492 29.05 -21.88 -18.31
C SER A 492 28.55 -20.44 -18.47
N LYS A 493 29.44 -19.55 -18.88
CA LYS A 493 29.18 -18.11 -19.10
C LYS A 493 28.76 -17.78 -20.53
N ASN A 494 28.43 -18.78 -21.35
CA ASN A 494 28.11 -18.60 -22.77
C ASN A 494 26.98 -17.60 -23.03
N MET A 495 25.98 -17.55 -22.15
CA MET A 495 24.83 -16.64 -22.27
C MET A 495 25.01 -15.31 -21.54
N LEU A 496 26.18 -15.06 -20.93
CA LEU A 496 26.37 -13.88 -20.07
C LEU A 496 26.24 -12.57 -20.84
N GLU A 497 26.77 -12.51 -22.07
CA GLU A 497 26.73 -11.29 -22.88
C GLU A 497 25.31 -10.94 -23.31
N SER A 498 24.57 -11.91 -23.85
CA SER A 498 23.16 -11.72 -24.23
C SER A 498 22.29 -11.34 -23.03
N ASN A 499 22.47 -12.03 -21.89
CA ASN A 499 21.80 -11.69 -20.63
C ASN A 499 22.20 -10.29 -20.13
N HIS A 500 23.43 -9.85 -20.36
CA HIS A 500 23.86 -8.50 -20.00
C HIS A 500 23.19 -7.42 -20.84
N GLN A 501 22.93 -7.67 -22.13
CA GLN A 501 22.20 -6.73 -22.97
C GLN A 501 20.73 -6.57 -22.52
N ILE A 502 20.05 -7.65 -22.15
CA ILE A 502 18.68 -7.59 -21.58
C ILE A 502 18.67 -6.73 -20.30
N TYR A 503 19.68 -6.91 -19.45
CA TYR A 503 19.86 -6.11 -18.25
C TYR A 503 20.06 -4.61 -18.57
N LEU A 504 20.95 -4.28 -19.51
CA LEU A 504 21.21 -2.89 -19.89
C LEU A 504 19.98 -2.22 -20.50
N GLU A 505 19.20 -2.94 -21.30
CA GLU A 505 17.94 -2.44 -21.85
C GLU A 505 16.95 -2.08 -20.72
N THR A 506 16.87 -2.94 -19.69
CA THR A 506 16.04 -2.70 -18.50
C THR A 506 16.45 -1.43 -17.78
N ILE A 507 17.76 -1.21 -17.60
CA ILE A 507 18.28 0.02 -16.96
C ILE A 507 17.99 1.25 -17.82
N LYS A 508 18.29 1.19 -19.12
CA LYS A 508 18.12 2.29 -20.07
C LYS A 508 16.67 2.77 -20.13
N ASN A 509 15.74 1.83 -20.20
CA ASN A 509 14.31 2.11 -20.35
C ASN A 509 13.59 2.21 -19.00
N GLN A 510 14.28 2.01 -17.87
CA GLN A 510 13.71 1.96 -16.52
C GLN A 510 12.48 1.06 -16.43
N LYS A 511 12.55 -0.13 -17.07
CA LYS A 511 11.40 -1.04 -17.15
C LYS A 511 10.99 -1.49 -15.74
N ILE A 512 9.68 -1.62 -15.53
CA ILE A 512 9.10 -2.19 -14.30
C ILE A 512 8.57 -3.61 -14.57
N SER A 513 7.91 -3.79 -15.71
CA SER A 513 7.50 -5.10 -16.23
C SER A 513 8.44 -5.56 -17.34
N TRP A 514 8.61 -6.87 -17.46
CA TRP A 514 9.36 -7.50 -18.57
C TRP A 514 8.45 -8.01 -19.69
N LYS A 515 7.12 -8.03 -19.48
CA LYS A 515 6.13 -8.53 -20.45
C LYS A 515 5.67 -7.48 -21.48
N GLY A 516 6.27 -6.29 -21.47
CA GLY A 516 5.88 -5.12 -22.27
C GLY A 516 7.05 -4.44 -22.98
#